data_AF-A0A7C1TL75-F1
#
_entry.id   AF-A0A7C1TL75-F1
#
_cell.length_a   1.000
_cell.length_b   1.000
_cell.length_c   1.000
_cell.angle_alpha   90.00
_cell.angle_beta   90.00
_cell.angle_gamma   90.00
#
_symmetry.space_group_name_H-M   'P 1'
#
loop_
_entity.id
_entity.type
_entity.pdbx_description
1 polymer ?
#
loop_
_entity_poly.entity_id
_entity_poly.type
_entity_poly.pdbx_seq_one_letter_code
_entity_poly.pdbx_strand_id
1 'polypeptide(L)'
;MSHTIEQHRRRAPMWVYEKNYRLLLRWLPFGREALPGQRAEAVHGTDRVTVRLVENSPYTQVVELRHDFGTASSFLQAVEFHVRLYHDARVAEVIRYQDQRRLRGRYAYPNARMFHPDEKRQTNLLLHDWLDLLRPMSFDIDEACPQAC
;
A
#
# COMPACT_ATOMS: atom_id res chain seq x y z
N MET A 1 18.63 -7.22 14.97
CA MET A 1 18.28 -8.55 14.42
C MET A 1 16.76 -8.64 14.38
N SER A 2 16.16 -8.40 13.21
CA SER A 2 14.71 -8.20 13.06
C SER A 2 13.97 -9.53 13.06
N HIS A 3 13.53 -9.96 14.25
CA HIS A 3 12.80 -11.21 14.50
C HIS A 3 11.56 -11.43 13.59
N THR A 4 10.95 -10.35 13.08
CA THR A 4 9.76 -10.40 12.21
C THR A 4 10.05 -11.09 10.87
N ILE A 5 11.24 -10.90 10.29
CA ILE A 5 11.57 -11.45 8.96
C ILE A 5 11.66 -12.99 8.99
N GLU A 6 12.11 -13.56 10.11
CA GLU A 6 12.30 -15.02 10.24
C GLU A 6 10.97 -15.77 10.42
N GLN A 7 10.01 -15.18 11.13
CA GLN A 7 8.73 -15.82 11.44
C GLN A 7 7.86 -16.07 10.19
N HIS A 8 8.05 -15.29 9.14
CA HIS A 8 7.22 -15.38 7.92
C HIS A 8 7.70 -16.41 6.90
N ARG A 9 8.86 -17.06 7.09
CA ARG A 9 9.37 -18.10 6.17
C ARG A 9 8.50 -19.36 6.11
N ARG A 10 7.71 -19.66 7.15
CA ARG A 10 6.93 -20.92 7.26
C ARG A 10 5.50 -20.87 6.69
N ARG A 11 4.97 -19.68 6.35
CA ARG A 11 3.61 -19.54 5.78
C ARG A 11 3.69 -19.46 4.25
N ALA A 12 2.78 -20.16 3.55
CA ALA A 12 2.68 -20.11 2.09
C ALA A 12 2.65 -18.64 1.61
N PRO A 13 3.45 -18.24 0.60
CA PRO A 13 3.79 -16.85 0.30
C PRO A 13 2.59 -15.92 0.06
N MET A 14 1.42 -16.50 -0.25
CA MET A 14 0.17 -15.79 -0.53
C MET A 14 -0.51 -15.15 0.69
N TRP A 15 -0.24 -15.62 1.92
CA TRP A 15 -1.00 -15.18 3.11
C TRP A 15 -0.92 -13.67 3.37
N VAL A 16 0.22 -13.03 3.06
CA VAL A 16 0.44 -11.59 3.26
C VAL A 16 -0.44 -10.76 2.32
N TYR A 17 -0.61 -11.23 1.08
CA TYR A 17 -1.42 -10.54 0.06
C TYR A 17 -2.90 -10.54 0.44
N GLU A 18 -3.42 -11.66 0.95
CA GLU A 18 -4.79 -11.74 1.46
C GLU A 18 -5.00 -10.89 2.72
N LYS A 19 -4.01 -10.86 3.61
CA LYS A 19 -4.07 -10.05 4.84
C LYS A 19 -4.07 -8.56 4.51
N ASN A 20 -3.18 -8.13 3.64
CA ASN A 20 -3.13 -6.75 3.17
C ASN A 20 -4.46 -6.34 2.53
N TYR A 21 -5.06 -7.22 1.72
CA TYR A 21 -6.39 -6.97 1.15
C TYR A 21 -7.45 -6.74 2.21
N ARG A 22 -7.52 -7.59 3.24
CA ARG A 22 -8.53 -7.46 4.31
C ARG A 22 -8.30 -6.21 5.17
N LEU A 23 -7.05 -5.85 5.42
CA LEU A 23 -6.71 -4.62 6.14
C LEU A 23 -7.10 -3.39 5.31
N LEU A 24 -6.72 -3.36 4.03
CA LEU A 24 -7.05 -2.28 3.12
C LEU A 24 -8.56 -2.13 2.93
N LEU A 25 -9.32 -3.22 2.80
CA LEU A 25 -10.79 -3.12 2.73
C LEU A 25 -11.43 -2.53 3.99
N ARG A 26 -10.80 -2.72 5.16
CA ARG A 26 -11.27 -2.10 6.40
C ARG A 26 -10.93 -0.62 6.47
N TRP A 27 -9.87 -0.23 5.77
CA TRP A 27 -9.27 1.10 5.80
C TRP A 27 -9.82 2.02 4.72
N LEU A 28 -10.08 1.46 3.54
CA LEU A 28 -10.57 2.18 2.38
C LEU A 28 -12.02 2.57 2.63
N PRO A 29 -12.34 3.88 2.67
CA PRO A 29 -13.72 4.31 2.76
C PRO A 29 -14.39 4.35 1.36
N PHE A 30 -13.65 3.98 0.32
CA PHE A 30 -14.12 3.93 -1.06
C PHE A 30 -14.80 2.60 -1.36
N GLY A 31 -16.08 2.66 -1.73
CA GLY A 31 -16.80 1.51 -2.25
C GLY A 31 -16.33 1.10 -3.65
N ARG A 32 -16.93 0.04 -4.21
CA ARG A 32 -16.66 -0.39 -5.60
C ARG A 32 -17.07 0.65 -6.65
N GLU A 33 -18.00 1.52 -6.32
CA GLU A 33 -18.53 2.56 -7.21
C GLU A 33 -17.78 3.90 -7.09
N ALA A 34 -16.71 3.93 -6.28
CA ALA A 34 -15.91 5.13 -6.08
C ALA A 34 -15.28 5.65 -7.39
N LEU A 35 -15.23 6.98 -7.53
CA LEU A 35 -14.62 7.61 -8.69
C LEU A 35 -13.11 7.76 -8.50
N PRO A 36 -12.29 7.48 -9.54
CA PRO A 36 -10.87 7.83 -9.50
C PRO A 36 -10.69 9.29 -9.12
N GLY A 37 -9.73 9.56 -8.23
CA GLY A 37 -9.47 10.88 -7.66
C GLY A 37 -10.03 11.08 -6.26
N GLN A 38 -10.98 10.25 -5.79
CA GLN A 38 -11.44 10.31 -4.41
C GLN A 38 -10.29 10.09 -3.42
N ARG A 39 -10.32 10.86 -2.32
CA ARG A 39 -9.30 10.90 -1.28
C ARG A 39 -9.94 10.78 0.10
N ALA A 40 -9.19 10.17 1.01
CA ALA A 40 -9.54 10.06 2.41
C ALA A 40 -8.27 10.25 3.23
N GLU A 41 -8.44 10.74 4.44
CA GLU A 41 -7.33 11.10 5.28
C GLU A 41 -7.57 10.66 6.73
N ALA A 42 -6.50 10.23 7.38
CA ALA A 42 -6.47 10.02 8.82
C ALA A 42 -5.32 10.84 9.41
N VAL A 43 -5.60 11.50 10.54
CA VAL A 43 -4.62 12.28 11.28
C VAL A 43 -4.46 11.68 12.67
N HIS A 44 -3.23 11.43 13.09
CA HIS A 44 -2.91 10.95 14.43
C HIS A 44 -1.74 11.74 15.01
N GLY A 45 -2.06 12.62 15.97
CA GLY A 45 -1.07 13.57 16.48
C GLY A 45 -0.60 14.50 15.35
N THR A 46 0.68 14.41 14.99
CA THR A 46 1.27 15.18 13.89
C THR A 46 1.40 14.39 12.59
N ASP A 47 1.14 13.09 12.62
CA ASP A 47 1.25 12.22 11.46
C ASP A 47 -0.04 12.23 10.63
N ARG A 48 0.13 12.18 9.32
CA ARG A 48 -0.96 12.25 8.35
C ARG A 48 -0.86 11.10 7.37
N VAL A 49 -1.94 10.34 7.24
CA VAL A 49 -2.05 9.27 6.26
C VAL A 49 -3.13 9.62 5.27
N THR A 50 -2.75 9.72 4.00
CA THR A 50 -3.65 9.95 2.89
C THR A 50 -3.83 8.67 2.08
N VAL A 51 -5.06 8.39 1.70
CA VAL A 51 -5.40 7.34 0.74
C VAL A 51 -6.12 7.95 -0.45
N ARG A 52 -5.64 7.68 -1.66
CA ARG A 52 -6.25 8.17 -2.90
C ARG A 52 -6.58 7.01 -3.82
N LEU A 53 -7.78 7.00 -4.37
CA LEU A 53 -8.16 6.06 -5.44
C LEU A 53 -7.59 6.56 -6.78
N VAL A 54 -6.69 5.80 -7.38
CA VAL A 54 -6.00 6.17 -8.64
C VAL A 54 -6.70 5.55 -9.84
N GLU A 55 -7.05 4.27 -9.75
CA GLU A 55 -7.77 3.54 -10.80
C GLU A 55 -8.89 2.73 -10.16
N ASN A 56 -10.05 2.69 -10.81
CA ASN A 56 -11.16 1.83 -10.44
C ASN A 56 -11.67 1.07 -11.67
N SER A 57 -11.79 -0.25 -11.55
CA SER A 57 -12.26 -1.15 -12.59
C SER A 57 -13.09 -2.27 -11.92
N PRO A 58 -13.94 -3.00 -12.67
CA PRO A 58 -14.91 -3.92 -12.08
C PRO A 58 -14.33 -4.96 -11.10
N TYR A 59 -13.09 -5.39 -11.35
CA TYR A 59 -12.41 -6.42 -10.57
C TYR A 59 -11.14 -5.93 -9.89
N THR A 60 -10.68 -4.71 -10.17
CA THR A 60 -9.41 -4.20 -9.64
C THR A 60 -9.49 -2.73 -9.27
N GLN A 61 -8.88 -2.38 -8.14
CA GLN A 61 -8.67 -1.00 -7.72
C GLN A 61 -7.18 -0.74 -7.52
N VAL A 62 -6.72 0.47 -7.84
CA VAL A 62 -5.38 0.93 -7.49
C VAL A 62 -5.52 2.10 -6.55
N VAL A 63 -4.88 1.99 -5.39
CA VAL A 63 -4.86 3.03 -4.37
C VAL A 63 -3.43 3.47 -4.11
N GLU A 64 -3.28 4.77 -3.91
CA GLU A 64 -2.07 5.38 -3.42
C GLU A 64 -2.22 5.60 -1.92
N LEU A 65 -1.24 5.13 -1.15
CA LEU A 65 -1.14 5.31 0.29
C LEU A 65 0.07 6.19 0.55
N ARG A 66 -0.13 7.31 1.23
CA ARG A 66 0.94 8.25 1.58
C ARG A 66 0.94 8.51 3.07
N HIS A 67 2.10 8.35 3.71
CA HIS A 67 2.37 8.78 5.09
C HIS A 67 3.22 10.04 5.04
N ASP A 68 2.70 11.14 5.56
CA ASP A 68 3.49 12.32 5.88
C ASP A 68 3.75 12.33 7.39
N PHE A 69 5.03 12.21 7.77
CA PHE A 69 5.44 12.32 9.17
C PHE A 69 5.41 13.79 9.58
N GLY A 70 4.92 14.06 10.78
CA GLY A 70 4.77 15.41 11.29
C GLY A 70 6.07 16.23 11.36
N THR A 71 5.93 17.54 11.61
CA THR A 71 7.02 18.54 11.60
C THR A 71 8.19 18.25 12.55
N ALA A 72 7.99 17.41 13.58
CA ALA A 72 9.07 16.92 14.46
C ALA A 72 10.07 16.00 13.73
N SER A 73 9.69 15.49 12.57
CA SER A 73 10.42 14.55 11.74
C SER A 73 10.77 15.15 10.38
N SER A 74 11.18 16.43 10.34
CA SER A 74 11.50 17.16 9.10
C SER A 74 12.60 16.52 8.22
N PHE A 75 13.35 15.56 8.78
CA PHE A 75 14.35 14.75 8.07
C PHE A 75 13.79 13.45 7.48
N LEU A 76 12.58 13.03 7.85
CA LEU A 76 11.93 11.83 7.31
C LEU A 76 11.11 12.19 6.08
N GLN A 77 11.43 11.52 4.97
CA GLN A 77 10.62 11.60 3.76
C GLN A 77 9.29 10.86 3.93
N ALA A 78 8.27 11.35 3.25
CA ALA A 78 6.98 10.69 3.20
C ALA A 78 7.11 9.26 2.65
N VAL A 79 6.37 8.32 3.23
CA VAL A 79 6.31 6.95 2.72
C VAL A 79 5.15 6.84 1.74
N GLU A 80 5.42 6.33 0.54
CA GLU A 80 4.40 6.18 -0.49
C GLU A 80 4.35 4.73 -1.01
N PHE A 81 3.15 4.16 -1.05
CA PHE A 81 2.86 2.87 -1.67
C PHE A 81 1.77 3.03 -2.73
N HIS A 82 1.94 2.38 -3.88
CA HIS A 82 0.84 2.13 -4.80
C HIS A 82 0.47 0.67 -4.68
N VAL A 83 -0.78 0.41 -4.33
CA VAL A 83 -1.29 -0.93 -4.06
C VAL A 83 -2.42 -1.23 -5.00
N ARG A 84 -2.35 -2.36 -5.68
CA ARG A 84 -3.45 -2.90 -6.47
C ARG A 84 -4.22 -3.92 -5.65
N LEU A 85 -5.52 -3.74 -5.56
CA LEU A 85 -6.46 -4.67 -4.98
C LEU A 85 -7.12 -5.46 -6.11
N TYR A 86 -7.09 -6.78 -6.01
CA TYR A 86 -7.80 -7.73 -6.86
C TYR A 86 -9.01 -8.24 -6.08
N HIS A 87 -10.22 -7.87 -6.50
CA HIS A 87 -11.44 -8.19 -5.75
C HIS A 87 -11.94 -9.61 -6.00
N ASP A 88 -11.60 -10.19 -7.15
CA ASP A 88 -11.89 -11.58 -7.54
C ASP A 88 -11.03 -12.57 -6.74
N ALA A 89 -9.72 -12.37 -6.73
CA ALA A 89 -8.76 -13.18 -5.99
C ALA A 89 -8.67 -12.79 -4.51
N ARG A 90 -9.28 -11.65 -4.11
CA ARG A 90 -9.29 -11.12 -2.73
C ARG A 90 -7.88 -10.92 -2.16
N VAL A 91 -6.98 -10.39 -2.98
CA VAL A 91 -5.57 -10.14 -2.65
C VAL A 91 -5.19 -8.70 -2.98
N ALA A 92 -4.18 -8.18 -2.29
CA ALA A 92 -3.61 -6.86 -2.56
C ALA A 92 -2.11 -6.99 -2.74
N GLU A 93 -1.57 -6.32 -3.75
CA GLU A 93 -0.13 -6.29 -4.03
C GLU A 93 0.41 -4.88 -4.18
N VAL A 94 1.60 -4.64 -3.63
CA VAL A 94 2.36 -3.41 -3.91
C VAL A 94 2.88 -3.44 -5.35
N ILE A 95 2.49 -2.45 -6.16
CA ILE A 95 2.94 -2.27 -7.54
C ILE A 95 4.03 -1.19 -7.65
N ARG A 96 4.14 -0.28 -6.66
CA ARG A 96 5.18 0.77 -6.55
C ARG A 96 5.44 1.11 -5.08
N TYR A 97 6.68 1.44 -4.76
CA TYR A 97 7.12 1.93 -3.45
C TYR A 97 8.09 3.11 -3.63
N GLN A 98 7.87 4.24 -2.95
CA GLN A 98 8.77 5.43 -2.86
C GLN A 98 9.53 5.81 -4.16
N ASP A 99 8.85 6.40 -5.16
CA ASP A 99 9.39 6.81 -6.49
C ASP A 99 10.21 5.74 -7.26
N GLN A 100 10.38 4.52 -6.72
CA GLN A 100 11.03 3.42 -7.40
C GLN A 100 10.07 2.90 -8.48
N ARG A 101 10.43 3.13 -9.74
CA ARG A 101 9.68 2.68 -10.92
C ARG A 101 9.41 1.16 -10.87
N ARG A 102 8.13 0.79 -10.88
CA ARG A 102 7.53 -0.53 -11.18
C ARG A 102 8.37 -1.75 -10.75
N LEU A 103 7.97 -2.40 -9.65
CA LEU A 103 8.44 -3.75 -9.32
C LEU A 103 7.98 -4.72 -10.41
N ARG A 104 8.90 -5.22 -11.26
CA ARG A 104 8.56 -6.20 -12.31
C ARG A 104 8.43 -7.59 -11.68
N GLY A 105 7.31 -8.27 -11.96
CA GLY A 105 7.01 -9.61 -11.42
C GLY A 105 7.86 -10.75 -11.98
N ARG A 106 8.66 -10.52 -13.01
CA ARG A 106 9.63 -11.50 -13.55
C ARG A 106 10.74 -10.76 -14.29
N TYR A 107 11.97 -10.92 -13.84
CA TYR A 107 13.15 -10.54 -14.61
C TYR A 107 13.61 -11.77 -15.40
N ALA A 108 13.73 -11.66 -16.73
CA ALA A 108 14.30 -12.72 -17.54
C ALA A 108 15.79 -12.86 -17.20
N TYR A 109 16.26 -14.09 -17.01
CA TYR A 109 17.68 -14.36 -16.83
C TYR A 109 18.38 -14.31 -18.19
N PRO A 110 19.55 -13.65 -18.32
CA PRO A 110 20.46 -13.20 -17.25
C PRO A 110 20.07 -11.85 -16.63
N ASN A 111 19.91 -11.82 -15.29
CA ASN A 111 19.55 -10.63 -14.52
C ASN A 111 20.79 -9.78 -14.21
N ALA A 112 21.19 -8.92 -15.14
CA ALA A 112 22.40 -8.07 -15.04
C ALA A 112 22.38 -7.08 -13.85
N ARG A 113 21.25 -6.92 -13.14
CA ARG A 113 21.09 -6.02 -11.98
C ARG A 113 20.88 -6.74 -10.65
N MET A 114 20.97 -8.07 -10.62
CA MET A 114 20.83 -8.91 -9.40
C MET A 114 19.53 -8.72 -8.58
N PHE A 115 18.41 -8.31 -9.19
CA PHE A 115 17.11 -8.27 -8.51
C PHE A 115 16.71 -9.63 -7.92
N HIS A 116 16.49 -9.72 -6.60
CA HIS A 116 16.19 -10.98 -5.92
C HIS A 116 14.69 -11.31 -6.00
N PRO A 117 14.28 -12.58 -6.23
CA PRO A 117 12.87 -13.01 -6.24
C PRO A 117 12.06 -12.61 -5.00
N ASP A 118 12.75 -12.36 -3.88
CA ASP A 118 12.15 -11.98 -2.60
C ASP A 118 11.77 -10.50 -2.50
N GLU A 119 12.22 -9.62 -3.39
CA GLU A 119 11.98 -8.17 -3.27
C GLU A 119 10.48 -7.83 -3.24
N LYS A 120 9.71 -8.39 -4.18
CA LYS A 120 8.25 -8.17 -4.24
C LYS A 120 7.58 -8.65 -2.95
N ARG A 121 8.04 -9.77 -2.39
CA ARG A 121 7.51 -10.31 -1.13
C ARG A 121 7.90 -9.42 0.06
N GLN A 122 9.13 -8.95 0.11
CA GLN A 122 9.61 -8.03 1.15
C GLN A 122 8.83 -6.72 1.12
N THR A 123 8.54 -6.15 -0.05
CA THR A 123 7.70 -4.94 -0.14
C THR A 123 6.28 -5.19 0.35
N ASN A 124 5.70 -6.36 0.07
CA ASN A 124 4.36 -6.69 0.57
C ASN A 124 4.32 -6.97 2.08
N LEU A 125 5.40 -7.53 2.65
CA LEU A 125 5.58 -7.64 4.10
C LEU A 125 5.75 -6.27 4.74
N LEU A 126 6.52 -5.37 4.13
CA LEU A 126 6.66 -4.00 4.59
C LEU A 126 5.31 -3.26 4.60
N LEU A 127 4.51 -3.41 3.54
CA LEU A 127 3.15 -2.89 3.53
C LEU A 127 2.30 -3.48 4.66
N HIS A 128 2.42 -4.78 4.93
CA HIS A 128 1.66 -5.44 5.99
C HIS A 128 1.96 -4.84 7.37
N ASP A 129 3.25 -4.75 7.71
CA ASP A 129 3.71 -4.18 8.97
C ASP A 129 3.27 -2.71 9.08
N TRP A 130 3.33 -1.97 7.98
CA TRP A 130 2.88 -0.57 7.93
C TRP A 130 1.37 -0.45 8.16
N LEU A 131 0.53 -1.25 7.49
CA LEU A 131 -0.93 -1.25 7.72
C LEU A 131 -1.30 -1.65 9.15
N ASP A 132 -0.58 -2.61 9.75
CA ASP A 132 -0.83 -3.04 11.13
C ASP A 132 -0.50 -1.96 12.16
N LEU A 133 0.52 -1.12 11.90
CA LEU A 133 0.89 0.03 12.73
C LEU A 133 -0.17 1.13 12.70
N LEU A 134 -0.79 1.34 11.55
CA LEU A 134 -1.73 2.43 11.39
C LEU A 134 -3.15 2.06 11.83
N ARG A 135 -3.45 0.77 12.01
CA ARG A 135 -4.74 0.23 12.50
C ARG A 135 -5.52 1.06 13.55
N PRO A 136 -4.90 1.73 14.55
CA PRO A 136 -5.63 2.59 15.48
C PRO A 136 -6.18 3.91 14.89
N MET A 137 -5.81 4.28 13.66
CA MET A 137 -6.26 5.52 13.01
C MET A 137 -7.63 5.34 12.34
N SER A 138 -8.52 6.32 12.50
CA SER A 138 -9.78 6.43 11.78
C SER A 138 -9.62 7.33 10.55
N PHE A 139 -10.15 6.89 9.41
CA PHE A 139 -10.14 7.65 8.17
C PHE A 139 -11.47 8.37 7.99
N ASP A 140 -11.37 9.65 7.67
CA ASP A 140 -12.48 10.45 7.23
C ASP A 140 -12.35 10.68 5.72
N ILE A 141 -13.46 10.55 5.00
CA ILE A 141 -13.49 10.84 3.55
C ILE A 141 -13.30 12.34 3.40
N ASP A 142 -12.30 12.76 2.62
CA ASP A 142 -12.21 14.16 2.21
C ASP A 142 -13.34 14.40 1.21
N GLU A 143 -14.37 15.14 1.60
CA GLU A 143 -15.38 15.70 0.67
C GLU A 143 -14.77 16.80 -0.23
N ALA A 144 -13.48 17.11 -0.06
CA ALA A 144 -12.80 18.22 -0.70
C ALA A 144 -12.19 17.86 -2.07
N CYS A 145 -12.97 18.23 -3.09
CA CYS A 145 -12.56 18.86 -4.34
C CYS A 145 -12.07 17.98 -5.51
N PRO A 146 -12.78 18.00 -6.67
CA PRO A 146 -12.33 17.38 -7.90
C PRO A 146 -11.23 18.24 -8.53
N GLN A 147 -9.99 17.76 -8.54
CA GLN A 147 -9.01 18.31 -9.46
C GLN A 147 -8.96 17.46 -10.73
N ALA A 148 -9.95 17.72 -11.57
CA ALA A 148 -9.72 17.79 -13.01
C ALA A 148 -8.93 19.09 -13.26
N CYS A 149 -7.69 18.95 -13.72
CA CYS A 149 -6.99 19.94 -14.52
C CYS A 149 -6.48 19.20 -15.77
#